data_AF-T1BG99-F1
#
_entry.id   AF-T1BG99-F1
#
_cell.length_a   1.000
_cell.length_b   1.000
_cell.length_c   1.000
_cell.angle_alpha   90.00
_cell.angle_beta   90.00
_cell.angle_gamma   90.00
#
_symmetry.space_group_name_H-M   'P 1'
#
loop_
_entity.id
_entity.type
_entity.pdbx_description
1 polymer ?
#
loop_
_entity_poly.entity_id
_entity_poly.type
_entity_poly.pdbx_seq_one_letter_code
_entity_poly.pdbx_strand_id
1 'polypeptide(L)'
;MSARDRYGWDIDPADAKGVVRGRTKLGQLVVWLIPAEPLKSVVEEELGKGLAHPGLYVLLDDETDRAYVGESSNLRARLGQHLDHAPKELGRFDQALIINDGRAAVHSRFNDSTLREALEQATIKLFIDGGSHSVTNQQQRMPDLSVTQQTLFESLKGELGHVLYELELITSRPKPVTDSAIVRPQDVTSKFPGRAITSIREYEGVLDGTPVFFRKGVRKPKDSKSPSALGNHLARLW
;
A
#
# COMPACT_ATOMS: atom_id res chain seq x y z
N MET A 1 3.64 -4.36 -18.12
CA MET A 1 2.27 -4.81 -17.75
C MET A 1 1.61 -3.72 -16.94
N SER A 2 0.34 -3.41 -17.20
CA SER A 2 -0.39 -2.40 -16.41
C SER A 2 -0.76 -2.96 -15.03
N ALA A 3 -1.01 -2.10 -14.04
CA ALA A 3 -1.47 -2.54 -12.71
C ALA A 3 -2.77 -3.38 -12.78
N ARG A 4 -3.63 -3.09 -13.77
CA ARG A 4 -4.85 -3.85 -14.07
C ARG A 4 -4.55 -5.27 -14.54
N ASP A 5 -3.47 -5.47 -15.30
CA ASP A 5 -3.01 -6.79 -15.75
C ASP A 5 -2.32 -7.57 -14.63
N ARG A 6 -1.74 -6.87 -13.64
CA ARG A 6 -0.99 -7.48 -12.54
C ARG A 6 -1.90 -7.92 -11.40
N TYR A 7 -2.77 -7.05 -10.89
CA TYR A 7 -3.58 -7.35 -9.71
C TYR A 7 -4.95 -7.92 -10.06
N GLY A 8 -5.52 -7.46 -11.17
CA GLY A 8 -6.90 -7.69 -11.56
C GLY A 8 -7.90 -7.13 -10.53
N TRP A 9 -9.07 -6.73 -11.02
CA TRP A 9 -10.10 -6.09 -10.21
C TRP A 9 -11.47 -6.68 -10.57
N ASP A 10 -12.21 -7.13 -9.56
CA ASP A 10 -13.62 -7.47 -9.66
C ASP A 10 -14.37 -6.59 -8.67
N ILE A 11 -15.34 -5.83 -9.18
CA ILE A 11 -16.20 -4.94 -8.41
C ILE A 11 -17.64 -5.27 -8.77
N ASP A 12 -18.45 -5.48 -7.74
CA ASP A 12 -19.89 -5.63 -7.89
C ASP A 12 -20.52 -4.23 -7.91
N PRO A 13 -21.54 -3.99 -8.75
CA PRO A 13 -22.29 -2.74 -8.69
C PRO A 13 -22.92 -2.56 -7.31
N ALA A 14 -23.19 -1.31 -6.95
CA ALA A 14 -23.83 -0.98 -5.67
C ALA A 14 -25.14 -1.75 -5.51
N ASP A 15 -25.34 -2.38 -4.35
CA ASP A 15 -26.58 -3.08 -4.03
C ASP A 15 -27.71 -2.10 -3.64
N ALA A 16 -28.88 -2.65 -3.26
CA ALA A 16 -30.03 -1.84 -2.84
C ALA A 16 -29.78 -0.98 -1.59
N LYS A 17 -28.73 -1.28 -0.80
CA LYS A 17 -28.28 -0.48 0.36
C LYS A 17 -27.17 0.51 -0.03
N GLY A 18 -26.82 0.60 -1.32
CA GLY A 18 -25.72 1.43 -1.81
C GLY A 18 -24.33 0.84 -1.53
N VAL A 19 -24.23 -0.43 -1.13
CA VAL A 19 -22.93 -1.05 -0.79
C VAL A 19 -22.24 -1.53 -2.05
N VAL A 20 -21.00 -1.07 -2.25
CA VAL A 20 -20.12 -1.54 -3.32
C VAL A 20 -19.14 -2.56 -2.72
N ARG A 21 -18.98 -3.70 -3.39
CA ARG A 21 -18.08 -4.78 -2.97
C ARG A 21 -17.00 -4.96 -4.02
N GLY A 22 -15.77 -5.14 -3.57
CA GLY A 22 -14.65 -5.32 -4.48
C GLY A 22 -13.62 -6.30 -3.96
N ARG A 23 -12.86 -6.89 -4.88
CA ARG A 23 -11.71 -7.73 -4.56
C ARG A 23 -10.65 -7.66 -5.64
N THR A 24 -9.40 -7.80 -5.24
CA THR A 24 -8.29 -7.99 -6.17
C THR A 24 -8.27 -9.43 -6.70
N LYS A 25 -7.96 -9.66 -7.99
CA LYS A 25 -7.97 -11.01 -8.59
C LYS A 25 -6.84 -11.90 -8.11
N LEU A 26 -5.70 -11.30 -7.75
CA LEU A 26 -4.62 -11.99 -7.02
C LEU A 26 -4.96 -12.27 -5.55
N GLY A 27 -6.10 -11.76 -5.06
CA GLY A 27 -6.83 -12.34 -3.93
C GLY A 27 -6.27 -12.06 -2.54
N GLN A 28 -5.70 -10.89 -2.27
CA GLN A 28 -5.34 -10.52 -0.89
C GLN A 28 -6.27 -9.49 -0.27
N LEU A 29 -6.85 -8.59 -1.06
CA LEU A 29 -7.71 -7.53 -0.54
C LEU A 29 -9.17 -7.79 -0.92
N VAL A 30 -10.03 -7.73 0.09
CA VAL A 30 -11.48 -7.60 -0.03
C VAL A 30 -11.84 -6.23 0.51
N VAL A 31 -12.75 -5.57 -0.19
CA VAL A 31 -13.19 -4.23 0.17
C VAL A 31 -14.71 -4.07 0.12
N TRP A 32 -15.19 -3.19 0.98
CA TRP A 32 -16.57 -2.73 0.99
C TRP A 32 -16.56 -1.21 1.10
N LEU A 33 -17.22 -0.51 0.19
CA LEU A 33 -17.55 0.90 0.34
C LEU A 33 -19.02 0.97 0.75
N ILE A 34 -19.27 1.46 1.95
CA ILE A 34 -20.57 1.35 2.63
C ILE A 34 -21.02 2.74 3.08
N PRO A 35 -22.25 3.18 2.75
CA PRO A 35 -22.81 4.40 3.32
C PRO A 35 -22.94 4.31 4.85
N ALA A 36 -22.84 5.44 5.56
CA ALA A 36 -22.84 5.46 7.02
C ALA A 36 -24.10 4.86 7.64
N GLU A 37 -25.27 5.10 7.06
CA GLU A 37 -26.56 4.63 7.60
C GLU A 37 -26.68 3.09 7.69
N PRO A 38 -26.46 2.31 6.62
CA PRO A 38 -26.49 0.85 6.69
C PRO A 38 -25.25 0.22 7.34
N LEU A 39 -24.19 1.01 7.64
CA LEU A 39 -22.85 0.51 8.00
C LEU A 39 -22.87 -0.56 9.08
N LYS A 40 -23.58 -0.32 10.20
CA LYS A 40 -23.62 -1.27 11.32
C LYS A 40 -24.17 -2.64 10.89
N SER A 41 -25.29 -2.63 10.17
CA SER A 41 -25.98 -3.84 9.74
C SER A 41 -25.15 -4.62 8.71
N VAL A 42 -24.56 -3.92 7.75
CA VAL A 42 -23.73 -4.50 6.69
C VAL A 42 -22.45 -5.10 7.28
N VAL A 43 -21.78 -4.39 8.19
CA VAL A 43 -20.56 -4.92 8.81
C VAL A 43 -20.84 -6.16 9.65
N GLU A 44 -21.99 -6.24 10.33
CA GLU A 44 -22.40 -7.46 11.05
C GLU A 44 -22.73 -8.64 10.12
N GLU A 45 -23.33 -8.35 8.97
CA GLU A 45 -23.68 -9.34 7.93
C GLU A 45 -22.42 -9.90 7.25
N GLU A 46 -21.51 -9.01 6.84
CA GLU A 46 -20.34 -9.34 6.02
C GLU A 46 -19.17 -9.90 6.85
N LEU A 47 -18.90 -9.35 8.03
CA LEU A 47 -17.79 -9.79 8.90
C LEU A 47 -18.24 -10.78 9.98
N GLY A 48 -19.53 -11.09 10.05
CA GLY A 48 -20.08 -12.02 11.02
C GLY A 48 -20.12 -11.48 12.46
N LYS A 49 -21.03 -12.06 13.25
CA LYS A 49 -21.23 -11.69 14.65
C LYS A 49 -20.20 -12.41 15.53
N GLY A 50 -19.55 -11.64 16.41
CA GLY A 50 -18.68 -12.18 17.48
C GLY A 50 -17.24 -12.47 17.08
N LEU A 51 -16.88 -12.37 15.81
CA LEU A 51 -15.50 -12.53 15.35
C LEU A 51 -14.82 -11.16 15.18
N ALA A 52 -13.53 -11.10 15.53
CA ALA A 52 -12.71 -9.94 15.25
C ALA A 52 -12.15 -10.06 13.83
N HIS A 53 -12.37 -9.04 13.02
CA HIS A 53 -11.81 -8.92 11.67
C HIS A 53 -10.87 -7.73 11.67
N PRO A 54 -9.54 -7.96 11.59
CA PRO A 54 -8.58 -6.87 11.54
C PRO A 54 -8.50 -6.31 10.12
N GLY A 55 -8.14 -5.03 10.00
CA GLY A 55 -8.00 -4.38 8.70
C GLY A 55 -7.83 -2.87 8.79
N LEU A 56 -7.98 -2.21 7.64
CA LEU A 56 -8.01 -0.76 7.51
C LEU A 56 -9.43 -0.29 7.28
N TYR A 57 -9.68 0.97 7.63
CA TYR A 57 -10.87 1.69 7.23
C TYR A 57 -10.53 3.12 6.82
N VAL A 58 -11.32 3.67 5.91
CA VAL A 58 -11.30 5.09 5.55
C VAL A 58 -12.72 5.62 5.69
N LEU A 59 -12.91 6.65 6.51
CA LEU A 59 -14.17 7.38 6.63
C LEU A 59 -14.10 8.59 5.71
N LEU A 60 -15.12 8.79 4.89
CA LEU A 60 -15.21 9.84 3.88
C LEU A 60 -16.36 10.78 4.23
N ASP A 61 -16.07 12.07 4.29
CA ASP A 61 -17.05 13.16 4.33
C ASP A 61 -17.08 13.79 2.94
N ASP A 62 -18.13 13.44 2.17
CA ASP A 62 -18.30 13.84 0.78
C ASP A 62 -18.74 15.33 0.70
N GLU A 63 -19.24 15.92 1.79
CA GLU A 63 -19.63 17.34 1.83
C GLU A 63 -18.41 18.26 1.98
N THR A 64 -17.41 17.82 2.76
CA THR A 64 -16.20 18.62 3.02
C THR A 64 -14.95 18.12 2.30
N ASP A 65 -15.07 17.06 1.50
CA ASP A 65 -13.96 16.35 0.85
C ASP A 65 -12.87 15.96 1.85
N ARG A 66 -13.25 15.47 3.03
CA ARG A 66 -12.30 15.08 4.10
C ARG A 66 -12.33 13.59 4.34
N ALA A 67 -11.15 13.05 4.65
CA ALA A 67 -11.00 11.64 4.97
C ALA A 67 -10.36 11.43 6.34
N TYR A 68 -10.76 10.36 7.02
CA TYR A 68 -10.04 9.82 8.18
C TYR A 68 -9.62 8.39 7.85
N VAL A 69 -8.34 8.08 8.01
CA VAL A 69 -7.81 6.74 7.77
C VAL A 69 -7.48 6.09 9.10
N GLY A 70 -7.83 4.83 9.30
CA GLY A 70 -7.48 4.11 10.51
C GLY A 70 -7.23 2.63 10.31
N GLU A 71 -6.58 2.01 11.28
CA GLU A 71 -6.53 0.55 11.42
C GLU A 71 -7.29 0.06 12.65
N SER A 72 -7.66 -1.21 12.65
CA SER A 72 -8.18 -1.86 13.84
C SER A 72 -7.90 -3.36 13.81
N SER A 73 -7.68 -3.95 14.98
CA SER A 73 -7.74 -5.41 15.18
C SER A 73 -9.18 -5.95 15.12
N ASN A 74 -10.17 -5.06 15.27
CA ASN A 74 -11.59 -5.37 15.21
C ASN A 74 -12.35 -4.24 14.51
N LEU A 75 -12.53 -4.36 13.20
CA LEU A 75 -13.22 -3.38 12.37
C LEU A 75 -14.66 -3.14 12.82
N ARG A 76 -15.41 -4.20 13.14
CA ARG A 76 -16.81 -4.09 13.58
C ARG A 76 -16.95 -3.21 14.83
N ALA A 77 -16.15 -3.48 15.85
CA ALA A 77 -16.19 -2.70 17.09
C ALA A 77 -15.79 -1.23 16.84
N ARG A 78 -14.74 -1.01 16.04
CA ARG A 78 -14.23 0.34 15.75
C ARG A 78 -15.21 1.19 14.93
N LEU A 79 -15.77 0.63 13.85
CA LEU A 79 -16.73 1.33 13.00
C LEU A 79 -18.04 1.59 13.75
N GLY A 80 -18.46 0.66 14.61
CA GLY A 80 -19.60 0.88 15.50
C GLY A 80 -19.39 2.07 16.43
N GLN A 81 -18.20 2.24 17.00
CA GLN A 81 -17.86 3.42 17.82
C GLN A 81 -17.92 4.71 17.01
N HIS A 82 -17.46 4.70 15.76
CA HIS A 82 -17.47 5.88 14.89
C HIS A 82 -18.88 6.31 14.48
N LEU A 83 -19.83 5.38 14.35
CA LEU A 83 -21.25 5.72 14.13
C LEU A 83 -21.86 6.48 15.30
N ASP A 84 -21.49 6.12 16.53
CA ASP A 84 -21.95 6.83 17.72
C ASP A 84 -21.18 8.13 17.93
N HIS A 85 -19.87 8.11 17.62
CA HIS A 85 -18.93 9.21 17.84
C HIS A 85 -17.87 9.24 16.74
N ALA A 86 -18.12 10.01 15.68
CA ALA A 86 -17.15 10.19 14.61
C ALA A 86 -15.81 10.75 15.14
N PRO A 87 -14.67 10.49 14.46
CA PRO A 87 -13.39 11.07 14.84
C PRO A 87 -13.50 12.59 14.98
N LYS A 88 -12.96 13.17 16.05
CA LYS A 88 -13.10 14.62 16.33
C LYS A 88 -12.55 15.48 15.21
N GLU A 89 -11.49 15.02 14.56
CA GLU A 89 -10.81 15.70 13.47
C GLU A 89 -11.65 15.73 12.19
N LEU A 90 -12.54 14.75 12.03
CA LEU A 90 -13.43 14.59 10.88
C LEU A 90 -14.82 15.19 11.15
N GLY A 91 -15.39 14.95 12.33
CA GLY A 91 -16.68 15.46 12.79
C GLY A 91 -17.89 14.64 12.34
N ARG A 92 -17.96 14.27 11.06
CA ARG A 92 -18.98 13.41 10.45
C ARG A 92 -18.37 12.56 9.35
N PHE A 93 -19.10 11.57 8.83
CA PHE A 93 -18.74 10.88 7.59
C PHE A 93 -20.02 10.36 6.93
N ASP A 94 -19.99 10.31 5.60
CA ASP A 94 -21.10 9.84 4.76
C ASP A 94 -20.86 8.39 4.33
N GLN A 95 -19.60 7.97 4.20
CA GLN A 95 -19.22 6.64 3.76
C GLN A 95 -18.03 6.08 4.53
N ALA A 96 -17.94 4.75 4.59
CA ALA A 96 -16.80 4.02 5.10
C ALA A 96 -16.31 3.01 4.06
N LEU A 97 -15.05 3.14 3.66
CA LEU A 97 -14.31 2.11 2.94
C LEU A 97 -13.65 1.17 3.96
N ILE A 98 -13.90 -0.12 3.83
CA ILE A 98 -13.28 -1.18 4.64
C ILE A 98 -12.33 -1.96 3.74
N ILE A 99 -11.12 -2.26 4.23
CA ILE A 99 -10.11 -3.03 3.49
C ILE A 99 -9.53 -4.11 4.42
N ASN A 100 -9.66 -5.38 4.06
CA ASN A 100 -9.06 -6.52 4.78
C ASN A 100 -8.77 -7.68 3.83
N ASP A 101 -8.52 -8.88 4.36
CA ASP A 101 -8.30 -10.11 3.57
C ASP A 101 -9.46 -11.13 3.66
N GLY A 102 -10.65 -10.69 4.08
CA GLY A 102 -11.86 -11.51 4.22
C GLY A 102 -11.82 -12.53 5.36
N ARG A 103 -10.81 -12.51 6.23
CA ARG A 103 -10.60 -13.53 7.27
C ARG A 103 -10.75 -12.95 8.68
N ALA A 104 -11.19 -13.79 9.60
CA ALA A 104 -11.15 -13.48 11.03
C ALA A 104 -9.69 -13.42 11.53
N ALA A 105 -9.46 -12.74 12.65
CA ALA A 105 -8.14 -12.43 13.21
C ALA A 105 -7.19 -13.63 13.28
N VAL A 106 -7.68 -14.82 13.62
CA VAL A 106 -6.87 -16.05 13.75
C VAL A 106 -6.17 -16.45 12.44
N HIS A 107 -6.75 -16.09 11.28
CA HIS A 107 -6.25 -16.49 9.96
C HIS A 107 -5.88 -15.30 9.07
N SER A 108 -6.06 -14.09 9.57
CA SER A 108 -5.87 -12.87 8.81
C SER A 108 -4.41 -12.44 8.82
N ARG A 109 -3.89 -12.07 7.64
CA ARG A 109 -2.59 -11.41 7.51
C ARG A 109 -2.60 -10.03 8.17
N PHE A 110 -3.78 -9.40 8.22
CA PHE A 110 -3.96 -8.16 8.93
C PHE A 110 -3.91 -8.34 10.45
N ASN A 111 -3.75 -9.54 11.03
CA ASN A 111 -3.64 -9.66 12.49
C ASN A 111 -2.33 -9.08 13.06
N ASP A 112 -1.29 -8.91 12.24
CA ASP A 112 -0.04 -8.23 12.61
C ASP A 112 -0.26 -6.71 12.74
N SER A 113 -0.10 -6.17 13.96
CA SER A 113 -0.29 -4.73 14.20
C SER A 113 0.72 -3.86 13.48
N THR A 114 1.98 -4.29 13.40
CA THR A 114 3.07 -3.54 12.75
C THR A 114 2.77 -3.39 11.26
N LEU A 115 2.29 -4.46 10.64
CA LEU A 115 1.86 -4.43 9.24
C LEU A 115 0.65 -3.50 9.04
N ARG A 116 -0.36 -3.55 9.93
CA ARG A 116 -1.53 -2.68 9.84
C ARG A 116 -1.18 -1.21 9.99
N GLU A 117 -0.36 -0.86 10.97
CA GLU A 117 0.16 0.50 11.17
C GLU A 117 0.92 0.97 9.93
N ALA A 118 1.80 0.14 9.37
CA ALA A 118 2.51 0.45 8.13
C ALA A 118 1.56 0.70 6.93
N LEU A 119 0.50 -0.09 6.80
CA LEU A 119 -0.49 0.07 5.73
C LEU A 119 -1.39 1.29 5.95
N GLU A 120 -1.76 1.61 7.19
CA GLU A 120 -2.47 2.86 7.53
C GLU A 120 -1.66 4.08 7.08
N GLN A 121 -0.36 4.10 7.41
CA GLN A 121 0.58 5.15 6.97
C GLN A 121 0.66 5.26 5.45
N ALA A 122 0.79 4.12 4.77
CA ALA A 122 0.83 4.09 3.32
C ALA A 122 -0.47 4.62 2.70
N THR A 123 -1.62 4.29 3.30
CA THR A 123 -2.94 4.79 2.87
C THR A 123 -3.02 6.31 3.03
N ILE A 124 -2.66 6.84 4.20
CA ILE A 124 -2.61 8.29 4.45
C ILE A 124 -1.73 8.98 3.41
N LYS A 125 -0.54 8.43 3.16
CA LYS A 125 0.38 8.97 2.16
C LYS A 125 -0.23 8.97 0.74
N LEU A 126 -0.94 7.92 0.35
CA LEU A 126 -1.60 7.85 -0.96
C LEU A 126 -2.66 8.95 -1.12
N PHE A 127 -3.44 9.23 -0.07
CA PHE A 127 -4.37 10.35 -0.08
C PHE A 127 -3.68 11.72 -0.08
N ILE A 128 -2.59 11.90 0.69
CA ILE A 128 -1.81 13.16 0.65
C ILE A 128 -1.21 13.40 -0.73
N ASP A 129 -0.68 12.36 -1.37
CA ASP A 129 0.04 12.48 -2.64
C ASP A 129 -0.92 12.70 -3.85
N GLY A 130 -2.19 12.33 -3.73
CA GLY A 130 -3.14 12.47 -4.85
C GLY A 130 -4.57 12.01 -4.59
N GLY A 131 -5.03 12.04 -3.34
CA GLY A 131 -6.40 11.71 -2.95
C GLY A 131 -7.42 12.74 -3.40
N SER A 132 -8.66 12.29 -3.60
CA SER A 132 -9.81 13.18 -3.78
C SER A 132 -10.22 13.88 -2.49
N HIS A 133 -9.84 13.31 -1.34
CA HIS A 133 -10.16 13.83 -0.02
C HIS A 133 -8.90 14.25 0.76
N SER A 134 -9.00 15.34 1.51
CA SER A 134 -7.95 15.77 2.43
C SER A 134 -7.99 14.92 3.71
N VAL A 135 -6.91 14.19 3.98
CA VAL A 135 -6.79 13.40 5.22
C VAL A 135 -6.69 14.32 6.43
N THR A 136 -7.47 14.01 7.46
CA THR A 136 -7.58 14.81 8.68
C THR A 136 -6.64 14.35 9.79
N ASN A 137 -6.31 13.06 9.81
CA ASN A 137 -5.41 12.49 10.78
C ASN A 137 -4.00 12.30 10.20
N GLN A 138 -3.02 12.53 11.07
CA GLN A 138 -1.63 12.18 10.81
C GLN A 138 -1.25 11.06 11.75
N GLN A 139 -0.34 10.24 11.28
CA GLN A 139 0.02 8.99 11.93
C GLN A 139 1.55 9.07 12.06
N GLN A 140 2.11 8.59 13.17
CA GLN A 140 3.52 8.82 13.52
C GLN A 140 4.48 7.98 12.66
N ARG A 141 5.79 8.22 12.79
CA ARG A 141 6.88 7.55 12.07
C ARG A 141 6.55 6.10 11.63
N MET A 142 6.82 5.81 10.35
CA MET A 142 6.74 4.44 9.78
C MET A 142 7.37 3.41 10.72
N PRO A 143 6.66 2.34 11.10
CA PRO A 143 7.22 1.32 11.98
C PRO A 143 8.35 0.55 11.28
N ASP A 144 9.28 0.04 12.07
CA ASP A 144 10.37 -0.78 11.56
C ASP A 144 9.85 -2.18 11.19
N LEU A 145 9.89 -2.51 9.90
CA LEU A 145 9.40 -3.80 9.38
C LEU A 145 10.55 -4.82 9.29
N SER A 146 10.29 -6.06 9.71
CA SER A 146 11.17 -7.19 9.37
C SER A 146 11.17 -7.44 7.86
N VAL A 147 12.16 -8.17 7.33
CA VAL A 147 12.27 -8.49 5.89
C VAL A 147 11.01 -9.17 5.35
N THR A 148 10.43 -10.08 6.13
CA THR A 148 9.19 -10.79 5.77
C THR A 148 7.99 -9.82 5.74
N GLN A 149 7.85 -8.97 6.76
CA GLN A 149 6.80 -7.96 6.81
C GLN A 149 6.94 -6.94 5.68
N GLN A 150 8.17 -6.53 5.34
CA GLN A 150 8.44 -5.59 4.25
C GLN A 150 7.96 -6.14 2.91
N THR A 151 8.20 -7.43 2.64
CA THR A 151 7.78 -8.07 1.39
C THR A 151 6.26 -8.09 1.28
N LEU A 152 5.57 -8.47 2.37
CA LEU A 152 4.11 -8.48 2.42
C LEU A 152 3.53 -7.06 2.32
N PHE A 153 4.13 -6.11 3.02
CA PHE A 153 3.76 -4.70 2.98
C PHE A 153 3.83 -4.11 1.57
N GLU A 154 4.93 -4.30 0.84
CA GLU A 154 5.05 -3.76 -0.53
C GLU A 154 4.03 -4.38 -1.49
N SER A 155 3.72 -5.68 -1.33
CA SER A 155 2.65 -6.34 -2.09
C SER A 155 1.30 -5.70 -1.81
N LEU A 156 0.92 -5.63 -0.53
CA LEU A 156 -0.38 -5.10 -0.09
C LEU A 156 -0.52 -3.61 -0.38
N LYS A 157 0.55 -2.83 -0.26
CA LYS A 157 0.58 -1.40 -0.61
C LYS A 157 0.30 -1.18 -2.10
N GLY A 158 0.87 -2.01 -2.96
CA GLY A 158 0.59 -1.97 -4.39
C GLY A 158 -0.87 -2.29 -4.71
N GLU A 159 -1.44 -3.32 -4.05
CA GLU A 159 -2.86 -3.67 -4.17
C GLU A 159 -3.78 -2.58 -3.63
N LEU A 160 -3.47 -2.04 -2.45
CA LEU A 160 -4.20 -0.94 -1.81
C LEU A 160 -4.28 0.28 -2.73
N GLY A 161 -3.15 0.68 -3.31
CA GLY A 161 -3.15 1.81 -4.22
C GLY A 161 -3.90 1.52 -5.54
N HIS A 162 -3.96 0.26 -5.98
CA HIS A 162 -4.83 -0.12 -7.10
C HIS A 162 -6.31 -0.01 -6.72
N VAL A 163 -6.71 -0.52 -5.55
CA VAL A 163 -8.07 -0.41 -5.01
C VAL A 163 -8.53 1.05 -4.96
N LEU A 164 -7.73 1.91 -4.32
CA LEU A 164 -8.10 3.33 -4.17
C LEU A 164 -8.23 4.04 -5.51
N TYR A 165 -7.43 3.66 -6.50
CA TYR A 165 -7.52 4.22 -7.85
C TYR A 165 -8.78 3.75 -8.59
N GLU A 166 -9.10 2.45 -8.53
CA GLU A 166 -10.29 1.92 -9.21
C GLU A 166 -11.60 2.37 -8.54
N LEU A 167 -11.54 2.76 -7.27
CA LEU A 167 -12.64 3.45 -6.56
C LEU A 167 -12.63 4.98 -6.73
N GLU A 168 -11.73 5.52 -7.57
CA GLU A 168 -11.59 6.96 -7.83
C GLU A 168 -11.30 7.82 -6.58
N LEU A 169 -10.82 7.20 -5.49
CA LEU A 169 -10.41 7.89 -4.26
C LEU A 169 -9.02 8.51 -4.36
N ILE A 170 -8.23 8.10 -5.35
CA ILE A 170 -6.98 8.74 -5.74
C ILE A 170 -6.94 8.96 -7.25
N THR A 171 -6.37 10.08 -7.67
CA THR A 171 -6.36 10.55 -9.07
C THR A 171 -5.26 9.94 -9.92
N SER A 172 -4.18 9.47 -9.29
CA SER A 172 -3.06 8.83 -9.97
C SER A 172 -2.93 7.40 -9.51
N ARG A 173 -2.78 6.47 -10.46
CA ARG A 173 -2.31 5.13 -10.09
C ARG A 173 -1.00 5.33 -9.33
N PRO A 174 -0.83 4.66 -8.17
CA PRO A 174 0.49 4.57 -7.59
C PRO A 174 1.36 4.08 -8.74
N LYS A 175 2.39 4.85 -9.07
CA LYS A 175 3.37 4.39 -10.05
C LYS A 175 3.67 2.97 -9.60
N PRO A 176 3.51 1.95 -10.47
CA PRO A 176 3.97 0.64 -10.08
C PRO A 176 5.38 0.85 -9.53
N VAL A 177 5.81 0.00 -8.62
CA VAL A 177 7.24 -0.26 -8.55
C VAL A 177 7.59 -0.84 -9.93
N THR A 178 7.65 0.00 -10.96
CA THR A 178 8.43 -0.19 -12.16
C THR A 178 9.77 -0.51 -11.56
N ASP A 179 10.23 -1.75 -11.70
CA ASP A 179 11.51 -2.14 -12.28
C ASP A 179 12.60 -1.05 -12.30
N SER A 180 12.68 -0.23 -11.26
CA SER A 180 13.68 0.78 -11.02
C SER A 180 14.97 0.11 -10.53
N ALA A 181 14.91 -1.21 -10.38
CA ALA A 181 16.03 -2.13 -10.23
C ALA A 181 16.46 -2.84 -11.53
N ILE A 182 15.75 -2.70 -12.68
CA ILE A 182 16.29 -3.23 -13.95
C ILE A 182 17.39 -2.30 -14.43
N VAL A 183 18.62 -2.75 -14.25
CA VAL A 183 19.81 -2.10 -14.78
C VAL A 183 19.83 -2.37 -16.29
N ARG A 184 19.52 -1.35 -17.11
CA ARG A 184 19.60 -1.50 -18.56
C ARG A 184 21.08 -1.57 -18.96
N PRO A 185 21.47 -2.39 -19.95
CA PRO A 185 22.88 -2.50 -20.36
C PRO A 185 23.56 -1.16 -20.64
N GLN A 186 22.83 -0.26 -21.30
CA GLN A 186 23.22 1.13 -21.59
C GLN A 186 23.54 1.98 -20.34
N ASP A 187 22.89 1.74 -19.20
CA ASP A 187 23.16 2.43 -17.94
C ASP A 187 24.48 1.97 -17.29
N VAL A 188 24.91 0.72 -17.58
CA VAL A 188 26.18 0.17 -17.10
C VAL A 188 27.33 0.63 -17.98
N THR A 189 27.19 0.51 -19.30
CA THR A 189 28.26 0.84 -20.26
C THR A 189 28.67 2.32 -20.16
N SER A 190 27.71 3.22 -19.94
CA SER A 190 27.97 4.66 -19.75
C SER A 190 28.73 5.00 -18.45
N LYS A 191 28.79 4.07 -17.48
CA LYS A 191 29.43 4.29 -16.17
C LYS A 191 30.75 3.55 -16.00
N PHE A 192 31.02 2.56 -16.83
CA PHE A 192 32.30 1.85 -16.89
C PHE A 192 32.93 1.98 -18.29
N PRO A 193 33.22 3.20 -18.78
CA PRO A 193 33.84 3.38 -20.08
C PRO A 193 35.20 2.68 -20.13
N GLY A 194 35.43 1.88 -21.18
CA GLY A 194 36.69 1.14 -21.39
C GLY A 194 36.78 -0.21 -20.67
N ARG A 195 35.74 -0.67 -19.97
CA ARG A 195 35.68 -2.02 -19.37
C ARG A 195 34.86 -2.98 -20.22
N ALA A 196 35.26 -4.24 -20.25
CA ALA A 196 34.59 -5.28 -21.03
C ALA A 196 33.41 -5.86 -20.24
N ILE A 197 32.19 -5.58 -20.70
CA ILE A 197 30.97 -6.14 -20.11
C ILE A 197 30.45 -7.23 -21.04
N THR A 198 30.56 -8.50 -20.63
CA THR A 198 30.27 -9.65 -21.50
C THR A 198 28.85 -10.20 -21.33
N SER A 199 28.21 -9.96 -20.19
CA SER A 199 26.80 -10.31 -19.97
C SER A 199 26.15 -9.39 -18.95
N ILE A 200 24.86 -9.10 -19.13
CA ILE A 200 23.99 -8.44 -18.15
C ILE A 200 22.64 -9.18 -18.16
N ARG A 201 22.20 -9.64 -16.98
CA ARG A 201 20.87 -10.21 -16.74
C ARG A 201 20.33 -9.62 -15.44
N GLU A 202 19.26 -8.83 -15.56
CA GLU A 202 18.55 -8.20 -14.44
C GLU A 202 19.46 -7.32 -13.54
N TYR A 203 20.12 -7.93 -12.54
CA TYR A 203 21.02 -7.29 -11.57
C TYR A 203 22.42 -7.93 -11.52
N GLU A 204 22.71 -8.90 -12.38
CA GLU A 204 23.98 -9.63 -12.47
C GLU A 204 24.65 -9.39 -13.81
N GLY A 205 25.97 -9.38 -13.84
CA GLY A 205 26.72 -9.41 -15.08
C GLY A 205 28.19 -9.71 -14.88
N VAL A 206 28.94 -9.69 -15.97
CA VAL A 206 30.38 -9.95 -15.95
C VAL A 206 31.12 -8.71 -16.41
N LEU A 207 31.93 -8.14 -15.52
CA LEU A 207 32.78 -6.98 -15.76
C LEU A 207 34.24 -7.44 -15.74
N ASP A 208 34.94 -7.30 -16.87
CA ASP A 208 36.34 -7.72 -17.04
C ASP A 208 36.57 -9.19 -16.63
N GLY A 209 35.63 -10.07 -16.98
CA GLY A 209 35.68 -11.50 -16.64
C GLY A 209 35.26 -11.83 -15.19
N THR A 210 34.91 -10.82 -14.38
CA THR A 210 34.49 -11.01 -12.98
C THR A 210 32.97 -10.88 -12.84
N PRO A 211 32.28 -11.86 -12.22
CA PRO A 211 30.87 -11.72 -11.88
C PRO A 211 30.65 -10.58 -10.89
N VAL A 212 29.75 -9.66 -11.22
CA VAL A 212 29.42 -8.49 -10.42
C VAL A 212 27.91 -8.30 -10.34
N PHE A 213 27.47 -7.75 -9.21
CA PHE A 213 26.08 -7.34 -9.00
C PHE A 213 25.96 -5.84 -9.22
N PHE A 214 25.04 -5.43 -10.10
CA PHE A 214 24.70 -4.04 -10.35
C PHE A 214 23.49 -3.63 -9.50
N ARG A 215 23.63 -2.55 -8.74
CA ARG A 215 22.50 -1.95 -8.01
C ARG A 215 22.39 -0.47 -8.32
N LYS A 216 21.19 -0.02 -8.70
CA LYS A 216 20.90 1.41 -8.77
C LYS A 216 20.88 1.95 -7.33
N GLY A 217 21.74 2.90 -7.01
CA GLY A 217 21.72 3.52 -5.70
C GLY A 217 20.68 4.64 -5.64
N VAL A 218 20.80 5.46 -4.59
CA VAL A 218 19.98 6.67 -4.42
C VAL A 218 20.94 7.83 -4.47
N ARG A 219 20.65 8.81 -5.34
CA ARG A 219 21.41 10.07 -5.41
C ARG A 219 21.46 10.70 -4.02
N LYS A 220 22.62 10.62 -3.36
CA LYS A 220 22.84 11.33 -2.09
C LYS A 220 22.89 12.85 -2.35
N PRO A 221 22.32 13.68 -1.45
CA PRO A 221 22.54 15.11 -1.45
C PRO A 221 24.04 15.42 -1.37
N LYS A 222 24.47 16.50 -2.02
CA LYS A 222 25.89 16.80 -2.30
C LYS A 222 26.78 16.98 -1.06
N ASP A 223 26.23 17.02 0.16
CA ASP A 223 26.96 17.37 1.39
C ASP A 223 27.08 16.26 2.46
N SER A 224 26.62 15.04 2.22
CA SER A 224 26.83 13.97 3.20
C SER A 224 28.19 13.29 3.03
N LYS A 225 29.22 13.75 3.76
CA LYS A 225 30.43 12.94 4.01
C LYS A 225 30.14 11.91 5.10
N SER A 226 30.56 10.66 4.87
CA SER A 226 31.05 9.63 5.83
C SER A 226 30.77 8.21 5.32
N PRO A 227 31.43 7.16 5.86
CA PRO A 227 32.84 6.80 5.68
C PRO A 227 32.97 5.51 4.86
N SER A 228 34.16 5.28 4.30
CA SER A 228 34.52 4.03 3.62
C SER A 228 34.68 2.89 4.62
N ALA A 229 34.05 1.75 4.32
CA ALA A 229 34.65 0.40 4.29
C ALA A 229 33.57 -0.66 4.52
N LEU A 230 33.43 -1.59 3.58
CA LEU A 230 33.34 -3.02 3.80
C LEU A 230 33.31 -3.71 2.43
N GLY A 231 34.29 -4.60 2.23
CA GLY A 231 34.47 -5.35 1.01
C GLY A 231 33.28 -6.26 0.74
N ASN A 232 32.67 -6.06 -0.41
CA ASN A 232 31.89 -7.02 -1.17
C ASN A 232 31.87 -6.49 -2.62
N HIS A 233 32.04 -7.35 -3.61
CA HIS A 233 32.12 -7.00 -5.04
C HIS A 233 30.77 -6.52 -5.61
N LEU A 234 30.27 -5.41 -5.08
CA LEU A 234 29.05 -4.72 -5.49
C LEU A 234 29.42 -3.46 -6.26
N ALA A 235 29.10 -3.44 -7.55
CA ALA A 235 29.21 -2.25 -8.37
C ALA A 235 27.94 -1.40 -8.20
N ARG A 236 28.05 -0.27 -7.48
CA ARG A 236 26.93 0.65 -7.30
C ARG A 236 26.82 1.61 -8.48
N LEU A 237 25.64 1.68 -9.08
CA LEU A 237 25.27 2.65 -10.10
C LEU A 237 24.36 3.69 -9.47
N TRP A 238 24.94 4.79 -8.96
CA TRP A 238 24.26 6.00 -8.43
C TRP A 238 23.18 5.78 -7.41
#